data_AF-A0A1N5S7E8-F1
#
_entry.id   AF-A0A1N5S7E8-F1
#
_cell.length_a   1.000
_cell.length_b   1.000
_cell.length_c   1.000
_cell.angle_alpha   90.00
_cell.angle_beta   90.00
_cell.angle_gamma   90.00
#
_symmetry.space_group_name_H-M   'P 1'
#
loop_
_entity.id
_entity.type
_entity.pdbx_description
1 polymer ?
#
loop_
_entity_poly.entity_id
_entity_poly.type
_entity_poly.pdbx_seq_one_letter_code
_entity_poly.pdbx_strand_id
1 'polypeptide(L)' 'MNACSPIIKFTEREKNVCNIICNSGKIRFIDIKNKSGLHQEILSRTLKRIKDDCGISKCINGYECNKSGQ' A
#
# COMPACT_ATOMS: atom_id res chain seq x y z
N MET A 1 28.11 3.38 -13.23
CA MET A 1 27.20 2.23 -13.42
C MET A 1 25.85 2.64 -12.86
N ASN A 2 24.96 3.19 -13.69
CA ASN A 2 23.64 3.66 -13.25
C ASN A 2 22.73 2.45 -13.10
N ALA A 3 22.40 2.09 -11.87
CA ALA A 3 21.41 1.06 -11.60
C ALA A 3 20.07 1.54 -12.19
N CYS A 4 19.58 0.84 -13.22
CA CYS A 4 18.20 0.95 -13.69
C CYS A 4 17.28 0.45 -12.57
N SER A 5 16.91 1.33 -11.64
CA SER A 5 15.76 1.09 -10.79
C SER A 5 14.51 1.20 -11.68
N PRO A 6 13.68 0.15 -11.82
CA PRO A 6 12.41 0.30 -12.49
C PRO A 6 11.59 1.32 -11.69
N ILE A 7 11.30 2.47 -12.28
CA ILE A 7 10.35 3.42 -11.70
C ILE A 7 9.00 2.70 -11.74
N ILE A 8 8.64 2.01 -10.67
CA ILE A 8 7.32 1.40 -10.52
C ILE A 8 6.35 2.57 -10.43
N LYS A 9 5.77 2.93 -11.58
CA LYS A 9 4.71 3.94 -11.65
C LYS A 9 3.46 3.33 -11.04
N PHE A 10 3.24 3.63 -9.76
CA PHE A 10 1.94 3.40 -9.14
C PHE A 10 0.85 4.13 -9.94
N THR A 11 -0.22 3.40 -10.23
CA THR A 11 -1.50 3.99 -10.64
C THR A 11 -2.04 4.89 -9.53
N GLU A 12 -2.95 5.81 -9.86
CA GLU A 12 -3.60 6.66 -8.85
C GLU A 12 -4.29 5.84 -7.76
N ARG A 13 -4.87 4.70 -8.14
CA ARG A 13 -5.47 3.74 -7.20
C ARG A 13 -4.44 3.20 -6.20
N GLU A 14 -3.28 2.78 -6.70
CA GLU A 14 -2.20 2.22 -5.88
C GLU A 14 -1.60 3.29 -4.95
N LYS A 15 -1.39 4.51 -5.45
CA LYS A 15 -0.97 5.65 -4.63
C LYS A 15 -1.97 5.96 -3.53
N ASN A 16 -3.26 5.95 -3.85
CA ASN A 16 -4.31 6.20 -2.87
C ASN A 16 -4.31 5.14 -1.75
N VAL A 17 -4.23 3.84 -2.10
CA VAL A 17 -4.16 2.77 -1.09
C VAL A 17 -2.90 2.88 -0.24
N CYS A 18 -1.76 3.15 -0.86
CA CYS A 18 -0.49 3.38 -0.17
C CYS A 18 -0.61 4.56 0.83
N ASN A 19 -1.14 5.71 0.39
CA ASN A 19 -1.37 6.88 1.24
C ASN A 19 -2.35 6.61 2.39
N ILE A 20 -3.43 5.86 2.16
CA ILE A 20 -4.39 5.50 3.21
C ILE A 20 -3.68 4.74 4.35
N ILE A 21 -2.79 3.81 4.00
CA ILE A 21 -2.06 2.99 4.97
C ILE A 21 -0.99 3.83 5.67
N CYS A 22 -0.18 4.57 4.91
CA CYS A 22 0.92 5.37 5.46
C CYS A 22 0.45 6.54 6.33
N ASN A 23 -0.71 7.16 6.04
CA ASN A 23 -1.28 8.21 6.89
C ASN A 23 -2.02 7.67 8.13
N SER A 24 -2.32 6.37 8.21
CA SER A 24 -3.07 5.80 9.33
C SER A 24 -2.19 5.16 10.40
N GLY A 25 -0.88 5.02 10.16
CA GLY A 25 0.03 4.21 11.00
C GLY A 25 -0.31 2.73 10.87
N LYS A 26 -1.32 2.27 11.61
CA LYS A 26 -1.85 0.89 11.55
C LYS A 26 -3.33 0.89 11.17
N ILE A 27 -3.69 0.20 10.11
CA ILE A 27 -5.07 0.17 9.58
C ILE A 27 -5.52 -1.25 9.20
N ARG A 28 -6.76 -1.61 9.52
CA ARG A 28 -7.32 -2.94 9.16
C ARG A 28 -7.71 -2.99 7.68
N PHE A 29 -7.75 -4.20 7.12
CA PHE A 29 -8.20 -4.44 5.75
C PHE A 29 -9.57 -3.81 5.45
N ILE A 30 -10.52 -3.95 6.38
CA ILE A 30 -11.89 -3.42 6.21
C ILE A 30 -11.91 -1.89 6.14
N ASP A 31 -11.06 -1.23 6.94
CA ASP A 31 -10.95 0.23 6.97
C ASP A 31 -10.27 0.75 5.69
N ILE A 32 -9.25 0.06 5.18
CA ILE A 32 -8.66 0.38 3.87
C ILE A 32 -9.71 0.20 2.77
N LYS A 33 -10.51 -0.87 2.82
CA LYS A 33 -11.59 -1.12 1.85
C LYS A 33 -12.60 0.01 1.84
N ASN A 34 -13.07 0.43 3.01
CA ASN A 34 -14.05 1.50 3.16
C ASN A 34 -13.49 2.86 2.69
N LYS A 35 -12.23 3.18 3.04
CA LYS A 35 -11.57 4.43 2.63
C LYS A 35 -11.23 4.48 1.14
N SER A 36 -10.84 3.34 0.55
CA SER A 36 -10.45 3.27 -0.86
C SER A 36 -11.63 3.05 -1.82
N GLY A 37 -12.79 2.61 -1.30
CA GLY A 37 -13.95 2.25 -2.12
C GLY A 37 -13.73 1.02 -3.00
N LEU A 38 -12.65 0.26 -2.79
CA LEU A 38 -12.29 -0.87 -3.63
C LEU A 38 -13.01 -2.15 -3.21
N HIS A 39 -13.39 -2.97 -4.19
CA HIS A 39 -13.84 -4.33 -3.92
C HIS A 39 -12.73 -5.16 -3.27
N GLN A 40 -13.08 -6.12 -2.40
CA GLN A 40 -12.13 -6.87 -1.58
C GLN A 40 -11.03 -7.58 -2.40
N GLU A 41 -11.40 -8.11 -3.57
CA GLU A 41 -10.47 -8.82 -4.44
C GLU A 41 -9.47 -7.85 -5.09
N ILE A 42 -9.97 -6.71 -5.59
CA ILE A 42 -9.15 -5.66 -6.19
C ILE A 42 -8.20 -5.08 -5.15
N LEU A 43 -8.69 -4.85 -3.92
CA LEU A 43 -7.87 -4.36 -2.83
C LEU A 43 -6.76 -5.37 -2.49
N SER A 44 -7.08 -6.66 -2.41
CA SER A 44 -6.09 -7.70 -2.12
C SER A 44 -5.00 -7.78 -3.19
N ARG A 45 -5.38 -7.68 -4.47
CA ARG A 45 -4.42 -7.64 -5.59
C ARG A 45 -3.56 -6.36 -5.54
N THR A 46 -4.19 -5.22 -5.28
CA THR A 46 -3.50 -3.93 -5.13
C THR A 46 -2.46 -4.01 -4.01
N LEU A 47 -2.87 -4.43 -2.81
CA LEU A 47 -2.00 -4.58 -1.65
C LEU A 47 -0.82 -5.51 -1.94
N LYS A 48 -1.06 -6.64 -2.62
CA LYS A 48 0.01 -7.57 -3.00
C LYS A 48 1.02 -6.94 -3.95
N ARG A 49 0.57 -6.08 -4.87
CA ARG A 49 1.42 -5.40 -5.85
C ARG A 49 2.23 -4.26 -5.25
N ILE A 50 1.63 -3.48 -4.35
CA ILE A 50 2.28 -2.30 -3.76
C ILE A 50 3.05 -2.61 -2.48
N LYS A 51 2.97 -3.85 -1.95
CA LYS A 51 3.52 -4.22 -0.64
C LYS A 51 4.99 -3.82 -0.50
N ASP A 52 5.83 -4.32 -1.38
CA ASP A 52 7.29 -4.10 -1.32
C ASP A 52 7.65 -2.65 -1.66
N ASP A 53 6.96 -2.07 -2.65
CA ASP A 53 7.30 -0.75 -3.20
C ASP A 53 6.80 0.43 -2.33
N CYS A 54 5.65 0.25 -1.67
CA CYS A 54 5.11 1.18 -0.68
C CYS A 54 5.67 0.89 0.74
N GLY A 55 6.45 -0.17 0.93
CA GLY A 55 6.96 -0.57 2.24
C GLY A 55 5.86 -1.00 3.22
N ILE A 56 4.77 -1.57 2.72
CA ILE A 56 3.65 -2.03 3.55
C ILE A 56 3.97 -3.39 4.14
N SER A 57 3.79 -3.53 5.44
CA SER A 57 3.86 -4.81 6.14
C SER A 57 2.49 -5.23 6.65
N LYS A 58 2.22 -6.53 6.58
CA LYS A 58 1.00 -7.12 7.14
C LYS A 58 1.28 -7.54 8.58
N CYS A 59 0.52 -7.01 9.51
CA CYS A 59 0.60 -7.30 10.94
C CYS A 59 -0.64 -8.09 11.38
N ILE A 60 -0.61 -8.67 12.60
CA ILE A 60 -1.69 -9.53 13.15
C ILE A 60 -3.08 -8.91 13.00
N ASN A 61 -3.19 -7.57 13.12
CA ASN A 61 -4.45 -6.84 13.03
C ASN A 61 -4.50 -5.78 11.91
N GLY A 62 -3.79 -5.97 10.79
CA GLY A 62 -3.94 -5.08 9.64
C GLY A 62 -2.67 -4.86 8.83
N TYR A 63 -2.53 -3.64 8.33
CA TYR A 63 -1.43 -3.19 7.51
C TYR A 63 -0.83 -1.94 8.12
N GLU A 64 0.49 -1.85 8.02
CA GLU A 64 1.28 -0.73 8.49
C GLU A 64 2.29 -0.37 7.42
N CYS A 65 2.56 0.92 7.28
CA CYS A 65 3.54 1.43 6.33
C CYS A 65 4.86 1.63 7.06
N ASN A 66 5.86 0.85 6.66
CA ASN A 66 7.23 0.89 7.19
C ASN A 66 8.16 1.69 6.29
N LYS A 67 7.64 2.67 5.53
CA LYS A 67 8.52 3.63 4.84
C LYS A 67 9.22 4.50 5.90
N SER A 68 10.36 4.00 6.37
CA SER A 68 11.34 4.77 7.13
C SER A 68 12.00 5.77 6.21
N GLY A 69 11.40 6.95 6.07
CA GLY A 69 12.07 8.18 5.63
C GLY A 69 12.55 8.25 4.17
N GLN A 70 12.28 9.42 3.57
CA GLN A 70 12.82 9.98 2.33
C GLN A 70 12.11 9.60 1.02
#